data_AF-A0AAJ6DHV8-F1
#
_entry.id   AF-A0AAJ6DHV8-F1
#
_cell.length_a   1.000
_cell.length_b   1.000
_cell.length_c   1.000
_cell.angle_alpha   90.00
_cell.angle_beta   90.00
_cell.angle_gamma   90.00
#
_symmetry.space_group_name_H-M   'P 1'
#
loop_
_entity.id
_entity.type
_entity.pdbx_description
1 polymer ?
#
loop_
_entity_poly.entity_id
_entity_poly.type
_entity_poly.pdbx_seq_one_letter_code
_entity_poly.pdbx_strand_id
1 'polypeptide(L)'
;MRRLGHTAVGVGTVVLLITSCGGGASRADTAPTEPDGTGASASASPAARQGGANGKTVEQVEEDLQSATASRGDLVILDDPLDRDCRVNAALPTREVLDAAALQDIIHRLQRRGWTPDGPVEQISDGPGEMSMGSAEAGDWEVLLGTAPVPEEAEQAYAPNKGAVTIGASAQCGPPGNPLKKKSAN
;
A
#
# COMPACT_ATOMS: atom_id res chain seq x y z
N MET A 1 -6.01 -45.66 27.79
CA MET A 1 -7.12 -44.92 28.44
C MET A 1 -7.46 -43.70 27.59
N ARG A 2 -8.75 -43.55 27.24
CA ARG A 2 -9.49 -42.31 26.90
C ARG A 2 -8.91 -41.45 25.76
N ARG A 3 -9.37 -41.63 24.51
CA ARG A 3 -10.61 -41.15 23.85
C ARG A 3 -10.32 -39.93 22.97
N LEU A 4 -10.45 -40.16 21.66
CA LEU A 4 -10.60 -39.15 20.61
C LEU A 4 -11.73 -38.17 20.97
N GLY A 5 -11.49 -36.89 20.73
CA GLY A 5 -12.51 -35.85 20.69
C GLY A 5 -12.34 -35.03 19.42
N HIS A 6 -12.98 -35.48 18.34
CA HIS A 6 -13.23 -34.65 17.16
C HIS A 6 -14.43 -33.74 17.47
N THR A 7 -14.19 -32.44 17.62
CA THR A 7 -15.25 -31.42 17.54
C THR A 7 -15.17 -30.77 16.18
N ALA A 8 -15.98 -31.30 15.25
CA ALA A 8 -16.30 -30.66 13.98
C ALA A 8 -17.18 -29.44 14.28
N VAL A 9 -16.69 -28.25 13.99
CA VAL A 9 -17.50 -27.03 13.93
C VAL A 9 -17.70 -26.73 12.45
N GLY A 10 -18.84 -27.15 11.92
CA GLY A 10 -19.29 -26.79 10.59
C GLY A 10 -19.69 -25.32 10.58
N VAL A 11 -19.01 -24.52 9.77
CA VAL A 11 -19.47 -23.17 9.42
C VAL A 11 -20.05 -23.25 8.02
N GLY A 12 -21.37 -23.08 7.95
CA GLY A 12 -22.15 -23.17 6.74
C GLY A 12 -21.72 -22.14 5.70
N THR A 13 -21.51 -22.63 4.49
CA THR A 13 -21.42 -21.87 3.25
C THR A 13 -22.77 -21.20 2.96
N VAL A 14 -22.82 -19.87 3.00
CA VAL A 14 -23.89 -19.10 2.35
C VAL A 14 -23.31 -18.56 1.04
N VAL A 15 -23.57 -19.29 -0.04
CA VAL A 15 -23.32 -18.83 -1.41
C VAL A 15 -24.53 -17.98 -1.82
N LEU A 16 -24.38 -16.65 -1.77
CA LEU A 16 -25.33 -15.73 -2.38
C LEU A 16 -25.01 -15.61 -3.87
N LEU A 17 -25.69 -16.42 -4.69
CA LEU A 17 -25.75 -16.28 -6.14
C LEU A 17 -26.65 -15.08 -6.47
N ILE A 18 -26.06 -13.95 -6.86
CA ILE A 18 -26.79 -12.88 -7.54
C ILE A 18 -26.86 -13.21 -9.03
N THR A 19 -27.99 -13.81 -9.42
CA THR A 19 -28.47 -13.89 -10.79
C THR A 19 -29.39 -12.70 -11.08
N SER A 20 -28.91 -11.74 -11.86
CA SER A 20 -29.75 -10.83 -12.66
C SER A 20 -29.07 -10.69 -14.01
N CYS A 21 -29.51 -11.34 -15.09
CA CYS A 21 -30.75 -11.16 -15.83
C CYS A 21 -30.96 -9.68 -16.23
N GLY A 22 -30.27 -9.29 -17.30
CA GLY A 22 -30.55 -8.10 -18.09
C GLY A 22 -30.45 -8.48 -19.56
N GLY A 23 -31.60 -8.84 -20.14
CA GLY A 23 -31.74 -9.14 -21.57
C GLY A 23 -31.71 -7.88 -22.43
N GLY A 24 -31.29 -8.03 -23.67
CA GLY A 24 -31.32 -6.97 -24.67
C GLY A 24 -30.75 -7.46 -26.00
N ALA A 25 -31.55 -8.23 -26.73
CA ALA A 25 -31.24 -8.62 -28.10
C ALA A 25 -31.33 -7.40 -29.03
N SER A 26 -30.31 -7.20 -29.86
CA SER A 26 -30.48 -6.67 -31.21
C SER A 26 -29.36 -7.20 -32.09
N ARG A 27 -29.78 -8.10 -32.98
CA ARG A 27 -29.03 -8.64 -34.10
C ARG A 27 -29.10 -7.61 -35.23
N ALA A 28 -27.96 -7.19 -35.76
CA ALA A 28 -27.85 -6.69 -37.12
C ALA A 28 -26.51 -7.14 -37.69
N ASP A 29 -26.61 -8.06 -38.64
CA ASP A 29 -25.56 -8.49 -39.57
C ASP A 29 -25.01 -7.30 -40.37
N THR A 30 -23.70 -7.08 -40.36
CA THR A 30 -22.92 -6.79 -41.58
C THR A 30 -21.42 -6.97 -41.31
N ALA A 31 -20.76 -7.81 -42.10
CA ALA A 31 -19.31 -7.87 -42.28
C ALA A 31 -18.98 -7.39 -43.72
N PRO A 32 -17.71 -7.30 -44.12
CA PRO A 32 -16.59 -6.54 -43.55
C PRO A 32 -16.09 -5.49 -44.56
N THR A 33 -15.33 -4.49 -44.12
CA THR A 33 -14.52 -3.66 -45.03
C THR A 33 -13.23 -3.30 -44.33
N GLU A 34 -12.14 -3.98 -44.69
CA GLU A 34 -10.78 -3.42 -44.62
C GLU A 34 -10.61 -2.46 -45.82
N PRO A 35 -9.79 -1.42 -45.66
CA PRO A 35 -8.45 -1.55 -46.24
C PRO A 35 -7.31 -1.04 -45.36
N ASP A 36 -6.16 -1.66 -45.63
CA ASP A 36 -4.76 -1.34 -45.34
C ASP A 36 -4.38 0.09 -44.95
N GLY A 37 -3.42 0.20 -44.03
CA GLY A 37 -2.69 1.45 -43.81
C GLY A 37 -1.72 1.48 -42.64
N THR A 38 -0.62 0.73 -42.74
CA THR A 38 0.74 1.14 -42.35
C THR A 38 0.96 1.83 -40.99
N GLY A 39 1.50 1.05 -40.05
CA GLY A 39 2.74 1.37 -39.32
C GLY A 39 2.75 2.61 -38.41
N ALA A 40 2.44 2.42 -37.14
CA ALA A 40 3.07 3.18 -36.06
C ALA A 40 3.42 2.23 -34.91
N SER A 41 4.72 2.04 -34.72
CA SER A 41 5.32 1.32 -33.62
C SER A 41 4.93 2.00 -32.31
N ALA A 42 3.92 1.48 -31.62
CA ALA A 42 3.67 1.82 -30.23
C ALA A 42 4.52 0.87 -29.39
N SER A 43 5.65 1.38 -28.89
CA SER A 43 6.42 0.74 -27.83
C SER A 43 5.46 0.27 -26.75
N ALA A 44 5.39 -1.05 -26.54
CA ALA A 44 4.72 -1.63 -25.40
C ALA A 44 5.49 -1.21 -24.15
N SER A 45 5.05 -0.11 -23.53
CA SER A 45 5.40 0.18 -22.14
C SER A 45 4.97 -1.03 -21.29
N PRO A 46 5.82 -1.48 -20.35
CA PRO A 46 5.47 -2.60 -19.50
C PRO A 46 4.16 -2.26 -18.77
N ALA A 47 3.22 -3.19 -18.86
CA ALA A 47 1.91 -3.11 -18.26
C ALA A 47 2.03 -2.65 -16.80
N ALA A 48 1.48 -1.48 -16.51
CA ALA A 48 0.99 -1.17 -15.18
C ALA A 48 0.15 -2.38 -14.75
N ARG A 49 0.63 -3.12 -13.75
CA ARG A 49 -0.14 -4.20 -13.17
C ARG A 49 -1.39 -3.56 -12.60
N GLN A 50 -2.52 -3.75 -13.30
CA GLN A 50 -3.82 -3.31 -12.82
C GLN A 50 -4.11 -4.03 -11.50
N GLY A 51 -3.87 -3.32 -10.40
CA GLY A 51 -4.52 -3.58 -9.12
C GLY A 51 -6.03 -3.45 -9.31
N GLY A 52 -6.78 -4.38 -8.71
CA GLY A 52 -8.20 -4.55 -8.89
C GLY A 52 -9.03 -3.28 -8.64
N ALA A 53 -10.24 -3.29 -9.21
CA ALA A 53 -11.18 -2.19 -9.24
C ALA A 53 -11.34 -1.48 -7.88
N ASN A 54 -10.87 -0.22 -7.83
CA ASN A 54 -10.82 0.76 -6.73
C ASN A 54 -9.50 0.89 -5.94
N GLY A 55 -8.41 0.26 -6.40
CA GLY A 55 -7.13 0.29 -5.68
C GLY A 55 -6.08 1.25 -6.26
N LYS A 56 -5.35 1.95 -5.38
CA LYS A 56 -4.04 2.54 -5.71
C LYS A 56 -3.05 1.42 -6.07
N THR A 57 -2.13 1.65 -7.00
CA THR A 57 -0.98 0.76 -7.21
C THR A 57 0.12 1.04 -6.18
N VAL A 58 1.10 0.14 -6.04
CA VAL A 58 2.28 0.37 -5.19
C VAL A 58 2.98 1.67 -5.57
N GLU A 59 3.19 1.91 -6.86
CA GLU A 59 3.86 3.11 -7.36
C GLU A 59 3.06 4.38 -7.00
N GLN A 60 1.73 4.33 -7.06
CA GLN A 60 0.88 5.45 -6.63
C GLN A 60 0.96 5.68 -5.12
N VAL A 61 1.01 4.60 -4.32
CA VAL A 61 1.19 4.70 -2.86
C VAL A 61 2.56 5.32 -2.56
N GLU A 62 3.63 4.86 -3.20
CA GLU A 62 4.97 5.45 -3.03
C GLU A 62 5.00 6.93 -3.40
N GLU A 63 4.40 7.32 -4.52
CA GLU A 63 4.30 8.71 -4.95
C GLU A 63 3.52 9.57 -3.94
N ASP A 64 2.41 9.03 -3.42
CA ASP A 64 1.60 9.71 -2.41
C ASP A 64 2.39 9.95 -1.13
N LEU A 65 3.12 8.93 -0.66
CA LEU A 65 3.97 9.02 0.53
C LEU A 65 5.10 10.04 0.32
N GLN A 66 5.82 9.96 -0.80
CA GLN A 66 6.88 10.92 -1.14
C GLN A 66 6.33 12.35 -1.19
N SER A 67 5.17 12.55 -1.83
CA SER A 67 4.52 13.85 -1.93
C SER A 67 4.10 14.38 -0.55
N ALA A 68 3.59 13.50 0.33
CA ALA A 68 3.15 13.87 1.66
C ALA A 68 4.32 14.22 2.60
N THR A 69 5.51 13.66 2.39
CA THR A 69 6.67 13.92 3.24
C THR A 69 7.67 14.92 2.65
N ALA A 70 7.52 15.34 1.40
CA ALA A 70 8.50 16.15 0.66
C ALA A 70 8.97 17.44 1.38
N SER A 71 8.12 18.05 2.21
CA SER A 71 8.51 19.27 2.97
C SER A 71 9.35 18.98 4.22
N ARG A 72 9.61 17.71 4.55
CA ARG A 72 10.28 17.27 5.78
C ARG A 72 11.62 16.58 5.50
N GLY A 73 11.82 16.09 4.29
CA GLY A 73 13.04 15.42 3.86
C GLY A 73 12.79 14.39 2.77
N ASP A 74 13.84 13.65 2.44
CA ASP A 74 13.79 12.57 1.46
C ASP A 74 13.26 11.29 2.11
N LEU A 75 12.16 10.77 1.57
CA LEU A 75 11.61 9.49 1.99
C LEU A 75 12.44 8.35 1.42
N VAL A 76 12.84 7.41 2.26
CA VAL A 76 13.55 6.19 1.87
C VAL A 76 12.55 5.04 1.80
N ILE A 77 12.27 4.54 0.59
CA ILE A 77 11.51 3.30 0.41
C ILE A 77 12.43 2.11 0.75
N LEU A 78 11.94 1.20 1.56
CA LEU A 78 12.67 0.01 2.02
C LEU A 78 12.22 -1.20 1.21
N ASP A 79 13.18 -1.97 0.70
CA ASP A 79 12.90 -3.19 -0.06
C ASP A 79 12.06 -4.19 0.77
N ASP A 80 10.95 -4.67 0.22
CA ASP A 80 10.25 -5.83 0.80
C ASP A 80 11.05 -7.09 0.46
N PRO A 81 11.58 -7.84 1.44
CA PRO A 81 12.35 -9.06 1.18
C PRO A 81 11.54 -10.14 0.46
N LEU A 82 10.21 -10.04 0.46
CA LEU A 82 9.31 -10.94 -0.25
C LEU A 82 8.81 -10.38 -1.58
N ASP A 83 9.23 -9.16 -1.95
CA ASP A 83 8.94 -8.53 -3.24
C ASP A 83 7.44 -8.55 -3.59
N ARG A 84 6.61 -8.22 -2.59
CA ARG A 84 5.15 -8.22 -2.73
C ARG A 84 4.66 -6.85 -3.20
N ASP A 85 3.78 -6.86 -4.18
CA ASP A 85 3.17 -5.68 -4.79
C ASP A 85 1.91 -5.17 -4.03
N CYS A 86 1.90 -5.37 -2.72
CA CYS A 86 0.79 -5.02 -1.80
C CYS A 86 1.31 -4.41 -0.49
N ARG A 87 2.60 -4.07 -0.43
CA ARG A 87 3.25 -3.48 0.74
C ARG A 87 4.26 -2.43 0.31
N VAL A 88 4.30 -1.34 1.06
CA VAL A 88 5.35 -0.33 1.00
C VAL A 88 5.80 -0.08 2.43
N ASN A 89 7.08 -0.30 2.71
CA ASN A 89 7.69 0.13 3.96
C ASN A 89 8.60 1.31 3.63
N ALA A 90 8.57 2.36 4.44
CA ALA A 90 9.41 3.51 4.22
C ALA A 90 9.85 4.14 5.55
N ALA A 91 10.93 4.89 5.48
CA ALA A 91 11.44 5.69 6.58
C ALA A 91 11.77 7.10 6.11
N LEU A 92 11.41 8.09 6.91
CA LEU A 92 11.78 9.48 6.73
C LEU A 92 12.68 9.91 7.89
N PRO A 93 14.01 9.93 7.74
CA PRO A 93 14.90 10.47 8.76
C PRO A 93 14.66 11.97 8.95
N THR A 94 14.61 12.43 10.20
CA THR A 94 14.31 13.83 10.54
C THR A 94 15.33 14.42 11.49
N ARG A 95 15.59 15.73 11.37
CA ARG A 95 16.55 16.48 12.21
C ARG A 95 16.11 16.63 13.66
N GLU A 96 14.84 16.37 13.92
CA GLU A 96 14.18 16.40 15.21
C GLU A 96 13.14 15.28 15.27
N VAL A 97 12.68 14.93 16.46
CA VAL A 97 11.51 14.03 16.60
C VAL A 97 10.28 14.84 16.22
N LEU A 98 9.53 14.38 15.21
CA LEU A 98 8.32 15.07 14.79
C LEU A 98 7.21 14.87 15.82
N ASP A 99 6.53 15.97 16.14
CA ASP A 99 5.37 15.98 17.02
C ASP A 99 4.07 15.56 16.29
N ALA A 100 2.99 15.47 17.05
CA ALA A 100 1.67 15.12 16.54
C ALA A 100 1.17 16.09 15.46
N ALA A 101 1.49 17.39 15.57
CA ALA A 101 1.06 18.39 14.60
C ALA A 101 1.77 18.22 13.25
N ALA A 102 3.06 17.91 13.28
CA ALA A 102 3.84 17.58 12.09
C ALA A 102 3.34 16.29 11.43
N LEU A 103 3.00 15.26 12.22
CA LEU A 103 2.42 14.02 11.69
C LEU A 103 1.02 14.27 11.09
N GLN A 104 0.19 15.10 11.73
CA GLN A 104 -1.11 15.50 11.22
C GLN A 104 -0.99 16.25 9.87
N ASP A 105 0.03 17.09 9.68
CA ASP A 105 0.27 17.73 8.37
C ASP A 105 0.60 16.72 7.27
N ILE A 106 1.34 15.65 7.58
CA ILE A 106 1.61 14.56 6.63
C ILE A 106 0.30 13.85 6.26
N ILE A 107 -0.55 13.52 7.25
CA ILE A 107 -1.87 12.91 7.00
C ILE A 107 -2.76 13.84 6.18
N HIS A 108 -2.79 15.15 6.47
CA HIS A 108 -3.52 16.13 5.66
C HIS A 108 -3.00 16.23 4.21
N ARG A 109 -1.73 15.95 3.98
CA ARG A 109 -1.18 15.87 2.61
C ARG A 109 -1.63 14.61 1.90
N LEU A 110 -1.64 13.46 2.60
CA LEU A 110 -2.21 12.22 2.08
C LEU A 110 -3.70 12.39 1.74
N GLN A 111 -4.45 13.11 2.58
CA GLN A 111 -5.86 13.41 2.30
C GLN A 111 -6.09 14.09 0.96
N ARG A 112 -5.24 15.07 0.61
CA ARG A 112 -5.33 15.76 -0.69
C ARG A 112 -5.07 14.85 -1.88
N ARG A 113 -4.57 13.63 -1.63
CA ARG A 113 -4.28 12.59 -2.62
C ARG A 113 -5.27 11.42 -2.54
N GLY A 114 -6.38 11.60 -1.83
CA GLY A 114 -7.49 10.63 -1.79
C GLY A 114 -7.37 9.59 -0.67
N TRP A 115 -6.56 9.85 0.35
CA TRP A 115 -6.57 9.06 1.59
C TRP A 115 -7.60 9.62 2.59
N THR A 116 -8.20 8.76 3.39
CA THR A 116 -9.13 9.14 4.46
C THR A 116 -8.45 8.85 5.79
N PRO A 117 -8.24 9.82 6.70
CA PRO A 117 -7.64 9.53 8.00
C PRO A 117 -8.54 8.61 8.79
N ASP A 118 -7.93 7.66 9.46
CA ASP A 118 -8.60 6.77 10.38
C ASP A 118 -8.38 7.27 11.81
N GLY A 119 -9.21 8.25 12.19
CA GLY A 119 -9.16 8.87 13.51
C GLY A 119 -8.11 9.98 13.68
N PRO A 120 -7.92 10.46 14.92
CA PRO A 120 -6.94 11.49 15.24
C PRO A 120 -5.52 10.91 15.31
N VAL A 121 -4.50 11.78 15.16
CA VAL A 121 -3.14 11.44 15.56
C VAL A 121 -3.08 11.27 17.08
N GLU A 122 -2.60 10.12 17.53
CA GLU A 122 -2.41 9.79 18.93
C GLU A 122 -0.98 10.14 19.38
N GLN A 123 -0.85 10.66 20.59
CA GLN A 123 0.45 10.85 21.24
C GLN A 123 0.70 9.69 22.21
N ILE A 124 1.86 9.08 22.08
CA ILE A 124 2.27 7.94 22.90
C ILE A 124 3.46 8.39 23.75
N SER A 125 3.26 8.40 25.06
CA SER A 125 4.28 8.85 26.04
C SER A 125 4.82 7.71 26.91
N ASP A 126 4.38 6.48 26.67
CA ASP A 126 4.69 5.31 27.52
C ASP A 126 6.04 4.65 27.19
N GLY A 127 6.92 5.33 26.44
CA GLY A 127 8.20 4.82 25.95
C GLY A 127 9.36 5.82 26.02
N PRO A 128 10.55 5.47 25.47
CA PRO A 128 11.67 6.39 25.41
C PRO A 128 11.36 7.53 24.43
N GLY A 129 10.93 8.67 24.97
CA GLY A 129 10.58 9.87 24.22
C GLY A 129 9.12 9.96 23.83
N GLU A 130 8.71 11.16 23.41
CA GLU A 130 7.38 11.41 22.87
C GLU A 130 7.28 10.87 21.45
N MET A 131 6.32 9.99 21.22
CA MET A 131 6.01 9.42 19.92
C MET A 131 4.61 9.85 19.49
N SER A 132 4.36 9.85 18.19
CA SER A 132 3.04 10.09 17.63
C SER A 132 2.70 9.04 16.60
N MET A 133 1.43 8.65 16.51
CA MET A 133 0.96 7.65 15.58
C MET A 133 -0.32 8.11 14.89
N GLY A 134 -0.47 7.78 13.62
CA GLY A 134 -1.72 8.03 12.90
C GLY A 134 -1.84 7.14 11.68
N SER A 135 -3.07 6.98 11.21
CA SER A 135 -3.41 6.10 10.11
C SER A 135 -4.28 6.80 9.07
N ALA A 136 -4.27 6.26 7.85
CA ALA A 136 -5.19 6.65 6.80
C ALA A 136 -5.46 5.49 5.84
N GLU A 137 -6.58 5.53 5.15
CA GLU A 137 -7.02 4.47 4.22
C GLU A 137 -7.29 5.02 2.81
N ALA A 138 -7.06 4.20 1.80
CA ALA A 138 -7.39 4.51 0.41
C ALA A 138 -7.82 3.23 -0.35
N GLY A 139 -9.12 2.95 -0.34
CA GLY A 139 -9.64 1.69 -0.89
C GLY A 139 -9.18 0.52 -0.03
N ASP A 140 -8.47 -0.44 -0.61
CA ASP A 140 -7.93 -1.61 0.10
C ASP A 140 -6.62 -1.33 0.84
N TRP A 141 -6.06 -0.13 0.69
CA TRP A 141 -4.81 0.26 1.34
C TRP A 141 -5.06 0.91 2.68
N GLU A 142 -4.29 0.47 3.67
CA GLU A 142 -4.10 1.15 4.95
C GLU A 142 -2.65 1.64 5.01
N VAL A 143 -2.43 2.84 5.55
CA VAL A 143 -1.10 3.33 5.94
C VAL A 143 -1.09 3.65 7.42
N LEU A 144 -0.04 3.18 8.09
CA LEU A 144 0.31 3.53 9.46
C LEU A 144 1.59 4.37 9.45
N LEU A 145 1.57 5.50 10.13
CA LEU A 145 2.72 6.38 10.32
C LEU A 145 3.03 6.51 11.81
N GLY A 146 4.30 6.40 12.18
CA GLY A 146 4.77 6.58 13.55
C GLY A 146 6.01 7.46 13.62
N THR A 147 6.09 8.35 14.61
CA THR A 147 7.29 9.13 14.91
C THR A 147 8.05 8.49 16.07
N ALA A 148 9.38 8.48 15.98
CA ALA A 148 10.23 7.97 17.05
C ALA A 148 11.59 8.69 17.10
N PRO A 149 12.20 8.81 18.28
CA PRO A 149 13.60 9.22 18.39
C PRO A 149 14.54 8.16 17.81
N VAL A 150 15.71 8.60 17.36
CA VAL A 150 16.83 7.69 17.10
C VAL A 150 17.29 7.11 18.45
N PRO A 151 17.44 5.79 18.58
CA PRO A 151 17.96 5.18 19.81
C PRO A 151 19.35 5.71 20.17
N GLU A 152 19.64 5.86 21.47
CA GLU A 152 20.90 6.41 21.98
C GLU A 152 22.12 5.66 21.41
N GLU A 153 22.03 4.33 21.31
CA GLU A 153 23.07 3.47 20.75
C GLU A 153 23.36 3.70 19.27
N ALA A 154 22.47 4.38 18.55
CA ALA A 154 22.52 4.60 17.11
C ALA A 154 22.74 6.07 16.71
N GLU A 155 22.71 7.02 17.65
CA GLU A 155 22.78 8.46 17.37
C GLU A 155 23.96 8.85 16.47
N GLN A 156 25.15 8.30 16.72
CA GLN A 156 26.33 8.63 15.92
C GLN A 156 26.22 8.13 14.48
N ALA A 157 25.61 6.97 14.26
CA ALA A 157 25.46 6.39 12.93
C ALA A 157 24.40 7.11 12.09
N TYR A 158 23.37 7.65 12.75
CA TYR A 158 22.25 8.33 12.10
C TYR A 158 22.35 9.85 12.14
N ALA A 159 23.40 10.40 12.75
CA ALA A 159 23.70 11.82 12.72
C ALA A 159 23.69 12.34 11.28
N PRO A 160 23.06 13.49 11.01
CA PRO A 160 22.54 14.48 11.97
C PRO A 160 21.06 14.32 12.32
N ASN A 161 20.45 13.16 12.05
CA ASN A 161 19.03 12.91 12.33
C ASN A 161 18.85 12.53 13.80
N LYS A 162 17.80 13.07 14.42
CA LYS A 162 17.43 12.81 15.83
C LYS A 162 16.16 11.98 15.95
N GLY A 163 15.39 11.87 14.88
CA GLY A 163 14.20 11.04 14.82
C GLY A 163 13.97 10.48 13.43
N ALA A 164 12.89 9.73 13.31
CA ALA A 164 12.36 9.29 12.04
C ALA A 164 10.83 9.20 12.08
N VAL A 165 10.21 9.30 10.90
CA VAL A 165 8.88 8.76 10.67
C VAL A 165 9.03 7.38 10.05
N THR A 166 8.44 6.36 10.67
CA THR A 166 8.29 5.04 10.08
C THR A 166 6.92 4.94 9.42
N ILE A 167 6.88 4.35 8.23
CA ILE A 167 5.66 4.26 7.42
C ILE A 167 5.51 2.81 6.97
N GLY A 168 4.35 2.22 7.26
CA GLY A 168 3.94 0.94 6.73
C GLY A 168 2.61 1.10 6.00
N ALA A 169 2.61 0.95 4.69
CA ALA A 169 1.39 0.87 3.90
C ALA A 169 1.18 -0.56 3.41
N SER A 170 -0.04 -1.06 3.52
CA SER A 170 -0.38 -2.39 3.03
C SER A 170 -1.81 -2.51 2.54
N ALA A 171 -1.99 -3.36 1.54
CA ALA A 171 -3.28 -3.88 1.12
C ALA A 171 -3.35 -5.39 1.34
N GLN A 172 -4.51 -6.00 1.08
CA GLN A 172 -4.62 -7.46 1.05
C GLN A 172 -3.71 -8.05 -0.03
N CYS A 173 -2.66 -8.72 0.43
CA CYS A 173 -1.74 -9.44 -0.43
C CYS A 173 -2.37 -10.75 -0.92
N GLY A 174 -2.29 -11.01 -2.23
CA GLY A 174 -2.40 -12.37 -2.74
C GLY A 174 -1.29 -13.28 -2.17
N PRO A 175 -1.37 -14.61 -2.36
CA PRO A 175 -0.28 -15.52 -1.98
C PRO A 175 1.03 -15.07 -2.66
N PRO A 176 2.17 -15.16 -1.96
CA PRO A 176 3.45 -14.67 -2.48
C PRO A 176 3.74 -15.29 -3.84
N GLY A 177 4.13 -14.45 -4.81
CA GLY A 177 4.59 -14.93 -6.11
C GLY A 177 5.79 -15.87 -5.89
N ASN A 178 5.75 -17.07 -6.48
CA ASN A 178 6.82 -18.05 -6.27
C ASN A 178 8.17 -17.48 -6.75
N PRO A 179 9.15 -17.24 -5.86
CA PRO A 179 10.42 -16.56 -6.21
C PRO A 179 11.24 -17.36 -7.23
N LEU A 180 10.95 -18.64 -7.42
CA LEU A 180 11.60 -19.51 -8.41
C LEU A 180 11.23 -19.18 -9.86
N LYS A 181 10.13 -18.46 -10.14
CA LYS A 181 9.75 -18.09 -11.52
C LYS A 181 10.52 -16.89 -12.07
N LYS A 182 11.08 -16.01 -11.24
CA LYS A 182 11.86 -14.85 -11.71
C LYS A 182 13.26 -15.21 -12.20
N LYS A 183 13.78 -16.38 -11.83
CA LYS A 183 15.14 -16.83 -12.20
C LYS A 183 15.23 -17.54 -13.57
N SER A 184 14.12 -17.70 -14.28
CA SER A 184 14.05 -18.45 -15.54
C SER A 184 13.88 -17.59 -16.79
N ALA A 185 14.00 -16.27 -16.69
CA ALA A 185 14.02 -15.37 -17.83
C ALA A 185 15.41 -14.73 -17.97
N ASN A 186 16.33 -15.45 -18.61
CA ASN A 186 17.51 -14.94 -19.29
C ASN A 186 17.87 -15.90 -20.42
#